data_AF-Q8GAB0-F1
#
_entry.id   AF-Q8GAB0-F1
#
_cell.length_a   1.000
_cell.length_b   1.000
_cell.length_c   1.000
_cell.angle_alpha   90.00
_cell.angle_beta   90.00
_cell.angle_gamma   90.00
#
_symmetry.space_group_name_H-M   'P 1'
#
loop_
_entity.id
_entity.type
_entity.pdbx_description
1 polymer ?
#
loop_
_entity_poly.entity_id
_entity_poly.type
_entity_poly.pdbx_seq_one_letter_code
_entity_poly.pdbx_strand_id
1 'polypeptide(L)'
;MTDFWDEDDNVDYEAHYESLQREQAAATAERIGYPGMTEAFYRFGLYGNEVADEVFTPELLAAMDTWQVLLELAELTEDEPLRKELEREHETIDRAIHDMTDPRTHK
;
A
#
# COMPACT_ATOMS: atom_id res chain seq x y z
N MET A 1 -19.78 45.85 -3.47
CA MET A 1 -18.68 45.48 -4.38
C MET A 1 -18.97 44.09 -4.87
N THR A 2 -19.01 43.97 -6.19
CA THR A 2 -19.33 42.78 -6.99
C THR A 2 -18.38 41.62 -6.74
N ASP A 3 -18.92 40.43 -7.01
CA ASP A 3 -18.36 39.09 -6.84
C ASP A 3 -16.95 38.90 -7.42
N PHE A 4 -16.13 38.11 -6.73
CA PHE A 4 -15.10 37.30 -7.38
C PHE A 4 -14.82 36.06 -6.54
N TRP A 5 -15.30 34.94 -7.06
CA TRP A 5 -14.86 33.61 -6.72
C TRP A 5 -13.32 33.52 -6.68
N ASP A 6 -12.72 33.18 -5.54
CA ASP A 6 -11.45 32.44 -5.53
C ASP A 6 -11.79 30.92 -5.55
N GLU A 7 -12.58 30.54 -6.55
CA GLU A 7 -12.74 29.16 -7.01
C GLU A 7 -11.59 28.88 -7.99
N ASP A 8 -10.34 28.87 -7.50
CA ASP A 8 -9.21 28.53 -8.38
C ASP A 8 -7.98 27.93 -7.64
N ASP A 9 -8.17 27.31 -6.47
CA ASP A 9 -7.04 26.67 -5.74
C ASP A 9 -7.38 25.29 -5.16
N ASN A 10 -8.43 24.62 -5.67
CA ASN A 10 -8.76 23.24 -5.32
C ASN A 10 -8.29 22.22 -6.38
N VAL A 11 -7.39 22.64 -7.27
CA VAL A 11 -6.78 21.76 -8.26
C VAL A 11 -5.62 21.02 -7.58
N ASP A 12 -5.93 19.79 -7.19
CA ASP A 12 -5.00 18.70 -6.83
C ASP A 12 -4.36 18.68 -5.44
N TYR A 13 -5.03 19.20 -4.40
CA TYR A 13 -4.64 18.84 -3.02
C TYR A 13 -4.59 17.32 -2.82
N GLU A 14 -5.57 16.59 -3.37
CA GLU A 14 -5.65 15.12 -3.29
C GLU A 14 -4.53 14.44 -4.07
N ALA A 15 -4.24 14.85 -5.30
CA ALA A 15 -3.14 14.26 -6.08
C ALA A 15 -1.76 14.62 -5.49
N HIS A 16 -1.59 15.82 -4.94
CA HIS A 16 -0.36 16.20 -4.23
C HIS A 16 -0.16 15.37 -2.96
N TYR A 17 -1.23 15.15 -2.19
CA TYR A 17 -1.21 14.34 -0.98
C TYR A 17 -0.96 12.85 -1.28
N GLU A 18 -1.54 12.31 -2.35
CA GLU A 18 -1.25 10.95 -2.83
C GLU A 18 0.22 10.80 -3.28
N SER A 19 0.73 11.76 -4.07
CA SER A 19 2.13 11.75 -4.52
C SER A 19 3.11 11.74 -3.34
N LEU A 20 2.86 12.56 -2.32
CA LEU A 20 3.72 12.63 -1.13
C LEU A 20 3.73 11.30 -0.35
N GLN A 21 2.59 10.64 -0.22
CA GLN A 21 2.51 9.34 0.46
C GLN A 21 3.25 8.25 -0.31
N ARG A 22 3.14 8.23 -1.64
CA ARG A 22 3.90 7.31 -2.48
C ARG A 22 5.41 7.56 -2.40
N GLU A 23 5.84 8.83 -2.32
CA GLU A 23 7.26 9.17 -2.10
C GLU A 23 7.76 8.66 -0.75
N GLN A 24 6.97 8.79 0.31
CA GLN A 24 7.31 8.26 1.63
C GLN A 24 7.37 6.73 1.64
N ALA A 25 6.46 6.08 0.93
CA ALA A 25 6.47 4.63 0.73
C ALA A 25 7.73 4.19 0.00
N ALA A 26 8.11 4.87 -1.09
CA ALA A 26 9.33 4.60 -1.85
C ALA A 26 10.59 4.78 -0.99
N ALA A 27 10.67 5.89 -0.25
CA ALA A 27 11.80 6.16 0.64
C ALA A 27 11.92 5.11 1.76
N THR A 28 10.78 4.64 2.28
CA THR A 28 10.76 3.57 3.29
C THR A 28 11.22 2.26 2.68
N ALA A 29 10.67 1.88 1.53
CA ALA A 29 11.02 0.68 0.78
C ALA A 29 12.52 0.63 0.46
N GLU A 30 13.10 1.73 -0.01
CA GLU A 30 14.53 1.85 -0.27
C GLU A 30 15.36 1.73 1.01
N ARG A 31 14.97 2.42 2.08
CA ARG A 31 15.66 2.42 3.38
C ARG A 31 15.78 1.02 3.99
N ILE A 32 14.75 0.20 3.84
CA ILE A 32 14.74 -1.17 4.38
C ILE A 32 15.21 -2.24 3.37
N GLY A 33 15.55 -1.85 2.14
CA GLY A 33 16.15 -2.73 1.13
C GLY A 33 15.16 -3.44 0.20
N TYR A 34 13.90 -2.99 0.13
CA TYR A 34 12.82 -3.57 -0.70
C TYR A 34 12.22 -2.55 -1.68
N PRO A 35 13.00 -1.86 -2.53
CA PRO A 35 12.52 -0.76 -3.38
C PRO A 35 11.37 -1.13 -4.34
N GLY A 36 11.27 -2.42 -4.72
CA GLY A 36 10.20 -2.93 -5.58
C GLY A 36 8.82 -3.02 -4.92
N MET A 37 8.73 -2.87 -3.60
CA MET A 37 7.50 -3.06 -2.82
C MET A 37 6.81 -1.74 -2.47
N THR A 38 7.14 -0.65 -3.16
CA THR A 38 6.61 0.70 -2.90
C THR A 38 5.07 0.72 -2.86
N GLU A 39 4.41 0.04 -3.79
CA GLU A 39 2.94 0.00 -3.84
C GLU A 39 2.37 -0.75 -2.63
N ALA A 40 2.96 -1.88 -2.24
CA ALA A 40 2.55 -2.59 -1.03
C ALA A 40 2.71 -1.72 0.23
N PHE A 41 3.83 -1.01 0.40
CA PHE A 41 4.00 -0.08 1.53
C PHE A 41 2.95 1.01 1.52
N TYR A 42 2.72 1.65 0.37
CA TYR A 42 1.71 2.70 0.22
C TYR A 42 0.31 2.19 0.60
N ARG A 43 -0.08 1.02 0.07
CA ARG A 43 -1.40 0.42 0.28
C ARG A 43 -1.69 0.07 1.72
N PHE A 44 -0.70 -0.46 2.44
CA PHE A 44 -0.86 -0.82 3.85
C PHE A 44 -0.55 0.31 4.83
N GLY A 45 -0.19 1.51 4.35
CA GLY A 45 0.15 2.63 5.22
C GLY A 45 1.43 2.40 6.03
N LEU A 46 2.33 1.53 5.55
CA LEU A 46 3.51 1.07 6.28
C LEU A 46 4.76 1.89 5.92
N TYR A 47 4.67 3.22 6.05
CA TYR A 47 5.74 4.12 5.65
C TYR A 47 5.86 5.36 6.54
N GLY A 48 6.93 6.11 6.32
CA GLY A 48 7.22 7.34 7.03
C GLY A 48 7.90 7.08 8.38
N ASN A 49 7.97 8.13 9.19
CA ASN A 49 8.72 8.11 10.45
C ASN A 49 7.93 7.55 11.64
N GLU A 50 6.65 7.25 11.46
CA GLU A 50 5.75 6.78 12.52
C GLU A 50 5.74 5.25 12.66
N VAL A 51 6.21 4.53 11.63
CA VAL A 51 6.31 3.07 11.62
C VAL A 51 7.68 2.67 12.14
N ALA A 52 7.71 1.95 13.27
CA ALA A 52 8.95 1.44 13.85
C ALA A 52 9.56 0.34 12.97
N ASP A 53 10.88 0.29 12.89
CA ASP A 53 11.59 -0.70 12.08
C ASP A 53 11.28 -2.15 12.48
N GLU A 54 10.92 -2.38 13.75
CA GLU A 54 10.51 -3.67 14.31
C GLU A 54 9.21 -4.22 13.68
N VAL A 55 8.39 -3.36 13.06
CA VAL A 55 7.17 -3.77 12.35
C VAL A 55 7.52 -4.58 11.09
N PHE A 56 8.65 -4.26 10.43
CA PHE A 56 9.08 -4.91 9.18
C PHE A 56 9.72 -6.28 9.42
N THR A 57 8.91 -7.20 9.96
CA THR A 57 9.31 -8.59 10.15
C THR A 57 9.49 -9.30 8.80
N PRO A 58 10.35 -10.33 8.71
CA PRO A 58 10.47 -11.14 7.49
C PRO A 58 9.14 -11.71 7.01
N GLU A 59 8.26 -12.08 7.94
CA GLU A 59 6.92 -12.61 7.66
C GLU A 59 6.01 -11.57 7.03
N LEU A 60 6.00 -10.34 7.56
CA LEU A 60 5.23 -9.23 6.99
C LEU A 60 5.74 -8.90 5.58
N LEU A 61 7.06 -8.80 5.40
CA LEU A 61 7.66 -8.49 4.11
C LEU A 61 7.35 -9.59 3.07
N ALA A 62 7.42 -10.86 3.45
CA ALA A 62 7.04 -11.96 2.56
C ALA A 62 5.54 -11.94 2.20
N ALA A 63 4.68 -11.60 3.15
CA ALA A 63 3.24 -11.48 2.91
C ALA A 63 2.94 -10.31 1.95
N MET A 64 3.57 -9.15 2.15
CA MET A 64 3.41 -7.99 1.27
C MET A 64 3.92 -8.25 -0.14
N ASP A 65 5.03 -8.97 -0.29
CA ASP A 65 5.58 -9.34 -1.61
C ASP A 65 4.61 -10.29 -2.33
N THR A 66 4.11 -11.30 -1.61
CA THR A 66 3.10 -12.23 -2.13
C THR A 66 1.82 -11.51 -2.53
N TRP A 67 1.35 -10.56 -1.72
CA TRP A 67 0.17 -9.74 -2.01
C TRP A 67 0.33 -8.98 -3.34
N GLN A 68 1.47 -8.32 -3.54
CA GLN A 68 1.73 -7.56 -4.78
C GLN A 68 1.80 -8.47 -6.00
N VAL A 69 2.49 -9.61 -5.90
CA VAL A 69 2.58 -10.60 -6.99
C VAL A 69 1.19 -11.15 -7.36
N LEU A 70 0.35 -11.47 -6.37
CA LEU A 70 -1.00 -11.97 -6.62
C LEU A 70 -1.88 -10.93 -7.31
N LEU A 71 -1.76 -9.66 -6.93
CA LEU A 71 -2.47 -8.56 -7.58
C LEU A 71 -2.07 -8.44 -9.05
N GLU A 72 -0.75 -8.38 -9.32
CA GLU A 72 -0.21 -8.30 -10.68
C GLU A 72 -0.63 -9.50 -11.54
N LEU A 73 -0.59 -10.71 -10.97
CA LEU A 73 -1.00 -11.93 -11.67
C LEU A 73 -2.50 -11.93 -11.97
N ALA A 74 -3.34 -11.48 -11.05
CA ALA A 74 -4.78 -11.39 -11.26
C ALA A 74 -5.11 -10.40 -12.39
N GLU A 75 -4.45 -9.25 -12.43
CA GLU A 75 -4.63 -8.24 -13.49
C GLU A 75 -4.23 -8.75 -14.89
N LEU A 76 -3.21 -9.61 -14.95
CA LEU A 76 -2.72 -10.19 -16.21
C LEU A 76 -3.48 -11.45 -16.65
N THR A 77 -4.37 -11.99 -15.80
CA THR A 77 -5.07 -13.25 -16.07
C THR A 77 -6.42 -13.04 -16.76
N GLU A 78 -6.54 -13.54 -17.99
CA GLU A 78 -7.79 -13.54 -18.76
C GLU A 78 -8.72 -14.71 -18.40
N ASP A 79 -8.18 -15.79 -17.82
CA ASP A 79 -8.95 -16.94 -17.35
C ASP A 79 -9.74 -16.57 -16.09
N GLU A 80 -11.05 -16.36 -16.27
CA GLU A 80 -11.96 -15.91 -15.21
C GLU A 80 -11.98 -16.83 -13.96
N PRO A 81 -12.06 -18.17 -14.07
CA PRO A 81 -11.86 -19.06 -12.93
C PRO A 81 -10.53 -18.83 -12.18
N LEU A 82 -9.41 -18.75 -12.90
CA LEU A 82 -8.09 -18.58 -12.29
C LEU A 82 -7.95 -17.19 -11.65
N ARG A 83 -8.43 -16.13 -12.32
CA ARG A 83 -8.41 -14.78 -11.76
C ARG A 83 -9.14 -14.71 -10.43
N LYS A 84 -10.31 -15.34 -10.32
CA LYS A 84 -11.08 -15.41 -9.06
C LYS A 84 -10.37 -16.18 -7.95
N GLU A 85 -9.55 -17.17 -8.30
CA GLU A 85 -8.73 -17.88 -7.33
C GLU A 85 -7.63 -16.97 -6.80
N LEU A 86 -6.90 -16.30 -7.70
CA LEU A 86 -5.86 -15.32 -7.36
C LEU A 86 -6.41 -14.15 -6.52
N GLU A 87 -7.59 -13.62 -6.87
CA GLU A 87 -8.27 -12.57 -6.10
C GLU A 87 -8.60 -13.02 -4.66
N ARG A 88 -9.03 -14.29 -4.46
CA ARG A 88 -9.30 -14.83 -3.12
C ARG A 88 -8.05 -15.04 -2.29
N GLU A 89 -6.97 -15.51 -2.93
CA GLU A 89 -5.68 -15.63 -2.28
C GLU A 89 -5.16 -14.25 -1.87
N HIS A 90 -5.26 -13.27 -2.77
CA HIS A 90 -4.94 -11.88 -2.50
C HIS A 90 -5.70 -11.33 -1.29
N GLU A 91 -7.03 -11.50 -1.23
CA GLU A 91 -7.86 -11.11 -0.07
C GLU A 91 -7.45 -11.82 1.23
N THR A 92 -7.00 -13.08 1.14
CA THR A 92 -6.55 -13.84 2.32
C THR A 92 -5.24 -13.27 2.86
N ILE A 93 -4.30 -12.95 1.98
CA ILE A 93 -3.02 -12.33 2.36
C ILE A 93 -3.22 -10.92 2.88
N ASP A 94 -4.11 -10.13 2.25
CA ASP A 94 -4.50 -8.78 2.70
C ASP A 94 -4.94 -8.78 4.17
N ARG A 95 -5.84 -9.72 4.52
CA ARG A 95 -6.29 -9.89 5.90
C ARG A 95 -5.15 -10.29 6.84
N ALA A 96 -4.27 -11.20 6.40
CA ALA A 96 -3.14 -11.63 7.22
C ALA A 96 -2.18 -10.47 7.51
N ILE A 97 -1.92 -9.59 6.53
CA ILE A 97 -1.11 -8.38 6.71
C ILE A 97 -1.78 -7.44 7.71
N HIS A 98 -3.09 -7.23 7.61
CA HIS A 98 -3.83 -6.46 8.60
C HIS A 98 -3.76 -7.04 10.00
N ASP A 99 -3.84 -8.36 10.16
CA ASP A 99 -3.71 -9.02 11.47
C ASP A 99 -2.29 -8.88 12.07
N MET A 100 -1.24 -8.91 11.22
CA MET A 100 0.15 -8.72 11.63
C MET A 100 0.45 -7.28 12.06
N THR A 101 -0.25 -6.32 11.45
CA THR A 101 -0.03 -4.87 11.63
C THR A 101 -1.00 -4.23 12.63
N ASP A 102 -2.06 -4.92 13.05
CA ASP A 102 -2.97 -4.44 14.11
C ASP A 102 -2.21 -4.38 15.46
N PRO A 103 -2.06 -3.20 16.08
CA PRO A 103 -1.41 -3.06 17.38
C PRO A 103 -2.13 -3.80 18.53
N ARG A 104 -3.34 -4.35 18.30
CA ARG A 104 -4.10 -5.12 19.30
C ARG A 104 -3.70 -6.60 19.37
N THR A 105 -3.00 -7.14 18.38
CA THR A 105 -2.55 -8.55 18.40
C THR A 105 -1.22 -8.75 19.13
N HIS A 106 -0.49 -7.67 19.46
CA HIS A 106 0.81 -7.68 20.15
C HIS A 106 0.74 -7.39 21.66
N LYS A 107 -0.40 -7.67 22.33
CA LYS A 107 -0.57 -7.47 23.78
C LYS A 107 -0.38 -8.72 24.62
#